data_AF-A0A641RMY3-F1
#
_entry.id   AF-A0A641RMY3-F1
#
_cell.length_a   1.000
_cell.length_b   1.000
_cell.length_c   1.000
_cell.angle_alpha   90.00
_cell.angle_beta   90.00
_cell.angle_gamma   90.00
#
_symmetry.space_group_name_H-M   'P 1'
#
loop_
_entity.id
_entity.type
_entity.pdbx_description
1 polymer ?
#
loop_
_entity_poly.entity_id
_entity_poly.type
_entity_poly.pdbx_seq_one_letter_code
_entity_poly.pdbx_strand_id
1 'polypeptide(L)'
;YVSAYHSKFSALLGCLSRCASPMVTGPAKFNCQRNNKALDAYQNRFDEFHDWRNRFKAAMERMKEAAKPEGQKLEEAWNRLKRDIASSAQTIHDIDTGKARGYSRALFVSSILNKVSTYAGKGEVEIVQKAVDFITDFNAQCKKPVITPRNRFFQLPEMARQARLKLQEIRERENRELKFEGGTLVWNYEADRLQILFDSIPDDQRRKELKSYGFKWSPRYQAWQRQLTQNAVYAVKRVLNFQNL
;
A
#
# COMPACT_ATOMS: atom_id res chain seq x y z
N TYR A 1 16.25 -20.41 7.86
CA TYR A 1 15.44 -20.94 6.74
C TYR A 1 15.68 -22.43 6.51
N VAL A 2 16.92 -22.84 6.18
CA VAL A 2 17.25 -24.24 5.82
C VAL A 2 16.80 -25.25 6.87
N SER A 3 17.15 -25.06 8.14
CA SER A 3 16.71 -25.95 9.24
C SER A 3 15.18 -26.07 9.35
N ALA A 4 14.46 -24.94 9.31
CA ALA A 4 12.99 -24.92 9.34
C ALA A 4 12.36 -25.57 8.09
N TYR A 5 12.99 -25.39 6.92
CA TYR A 5 12.58 -26.04 5.68
C TYR A 5 12.69 -27.56 5.81
N HIS A 6 13.84 -28.07 6.24
CA HIS A 6 14.04 -29.50 6.45
C HIS A 6 13.01 -30.07 7.45
N SER A 7 12.82 -29.41 8.59
CA SER A 7 11.85 -29.85 9.60
C SER A 7 10.42 -29.94 9.04
N LYS A 8 9.93 -28.89 8.38
CA LYS A 8 8.57 -28.88 7.82
C LYS A 8 8.41 -29.81 6.61
N PHE A 9 9.43 -29.93 5.78
CA PHE A 9 9.43 -30.84 4.64
C PHE A 9 9.46 -32.31 5.08
N SER A 10 10.27 -32.65 6.08
CA SER A 10 10.27 -33.99 6.68
C SER A 10 8.91 -34.32 7.31
N ALA A 11 8.25 -33.36 7.98
CA ALA A 11 6.90 -33.54 8.51
C ALA A 11 5.86 -33.79 7.39
N LEU A 12 5.98 -33.09 6.26
CA LEU A 12 5.14 -33.30 5.08
C LEU A 12 5.35 -34.71 4.49
N LEU A 13 6.60 -35.13 4.29
CA LEU A 13 6.94 -36.47 3.82
C LEU A 13 6.43 -37.57 4.76
N GLY A 14 6.51 -37.33 6.07
CA GLY A 14 5.95 -38.23 7.08
C GLY A 14 4.42 -38.36 7.01
N CYS A 15 3.71 -37.35 6.50
CA CYS A 15 2.26 -37.45 6.24
C CYS A 15 1.98 -38.17 4.92
N LEU A 16 2.79 -37.90 3.89
CA LEU A 16 2.69 -38.54 2.59
C LEU A 16 2.89 -40.06 2.69
N SER A 17 3.85 -40.51 3.50
CA SER A 17 4.14 -41.95 3.68
C SER A 17 2.97 -42.75 4.28
N ARG A 18 2.01 -42.07 4.92
CA ARG A 18 0.80 -42.70 5.48
C ARG A 18 -0.37 -42.76 4.49
N CYS A 19 -0.24 -42.09 3.34
CA CYS A 19 -1.26 -42.12 2.28
C CYS A 19 -1.08 -43.40 1.46
N ALA A 20 -2.15 -44.17 1.30
CA ALA A 20 -2.14 -45.37 0.48
C ALA A 20 -2.29 -45.01 -1.00
N SER A 21 -1.61 -45.77 -1.86
CA SER A 21 -1.75 -45.63 -3.31
C SER A 21 -3.19 -45.93 -3.76
N PRO A 22 -3.74 -45.21 -4.75
CA PRO A 22 -5.05 -45.53 -5.35
C PRO A 22 -5.18 -46.98 -5.81
N MET A 23 -4.06 -47.61 -6.21
CA MET A 23 -4.01 -49.03 -6.59
C MET A 23 -4.30 -49.99 -5.42
N VAL A 24 -4.00 -49.58 -4.18
CA VAL A 24 -4.24 -50.35 -2.95
C VAL A 24 -5.67 -50.14 -2.44
N THR A 25 -6.22 -48.93 -2.56
CA THR A 25 -7.59 -48.64 -2.11
C THR A 25 -8.67 -49.09 -3.09
N GLY A 26 -8.34 -49.15 -4.39
CA GLY A 26 -9.12 -49.81 -5.45
C GLY A 26 -10.59 -49.37 -5.63
N PRO A 27 -11.30 -49.93 -6.63
CA PRO A 27 -12.74 -49.66 -6.86
C PRO A 27 -13.63 -50.24 -5.77
N ALA A 28 -13.15 -51.26 -5.05
CA ALA A 28 -13.88 -51.96 -3.99
C ALA A 28 -13.99 -51.15 -2.67
N LYS A 29 -13.54 -49.88 -2.66
CA LYS A 29 -13.61 -48.94 -1.53
C LYS A 29 -12.97 -49.46 -0.23
N PHE A 30 -12.01 -50.38 -0.34
CA PHE A 30 -11.37 -51.00 0.82
C PHE A 30 -10.57 -49.94 1.61
N ASN A 31 -10.95 -49.72 2.87
CA ASN A 31 -10.31 -48.78 3.80
C ASN A 31 -10.22 -47.31 3.29
N CYS A 32 -11.12 -46.92 2.37
CA CYS A 32 -11.12 -45.60 1.74
C CYS A 32 -11.26 -44.44 2.73
N GLN A 33 -12.10 -44.60 3.77
CA GLN A 33 -12.31 -43.56 4.79
C GLN A 33 -11.04 -43.25 5.58
N ARG A 34 -10.23 -44.27 5.89
CA ARG A 34 -8.93 -44.09 6.57
C ARG A 34 -7.92 -43.41 5.64
N ASN A 35 -7.91 -43.79 4.36
CA ASN A 35 -7.03 -43.16 3.38
C ASN A 35 -7.41 -41.69 3.15
N ASN A 36 -8.70 -41.37 3.06
CA ASN A 36 -9.17 -39.98 2.92
C ASN A 36 -8.72 -39.13 4.11
N LYS A 37 -8.83 -39.62 5.34
CA LYS A 37 -8.29 -38.91 6.53
C LYS A 37 -6.76 -38.70 6.44
N ALA A 38 -6.02 -39.65 5.88
CA ALA A 38 -4.58 -39.50 5.68
C ALA A 38 -4.25 -38.47 4.59
N LEU A 39 -5.01 -38.47 3.49
CA LEU A 39 -4.93 -37.48 2.41
C LEU A 39 -5.28 -36.07 2.91
N ASP A 40 -6.34 -35.92 3.70
CA ASP A 40 -6.72 -34.63 4.31
C ASP A 40 -5.61 -34.11 5.23
N ALA A 41 -5.02 -35.00 6.04
CA ALA A 41 -3.89 -34.64 6.90
C ALA A 41 -2.64 -34.25 6.09
N TYR A 42 -2.37 -34.93 4.97
CA TYR A 42 -1.31 -34.55 4.03
C TYR A 42 -1.59 -33.19 3.39
N GLN A 43 -2.80 -32.97 2.89
CA GLN A 43 -3.21 -31.73 2.22
C GLN A 43 -3.07 -30.53 3.16
N ASN A 44 -3.60 -30.64 4.39
CA ASN A 44 -3.46 -29.58 5.40
C ASN A 44 -1.99 -29.25 5.69
N ARG A 45 -1.11 -30.26 5.75
CA ARG A 45 0.33 -30.04 5.95
C ARG A 45 1.03 -29.48 4.73
N PHE A 46 0.60 -29.86 3.53
CA PHE A 46 1.07 -29.28 2.28
C PHE A 46 0.74 -27.79 2.22
N ASP A 47 -0.52 -27.43 2.51
CA ASP A 47 -0.98 -26.05 2.51
C ASP A 47 -0.22 -25.23 3.56
N GLU A 48 -0.07 -25.74 4.80
CA GLU A 48 0.71 -25.08 5.85
C GLU A 48 2.17 -24.83 5.42
N PHE A 49 2.82 -25.84 4.83
CA PHE A 49 4.19 -25.73 4.34
C PHE A 49 4.30 -24.73 3.18
N HIS A 50 3.37 -24.80 2.23
CA HIS A 50 3.32 -23.93 1.06
C HIS A 50 3.11 -22.47 1.48
N ASP A 51 2.14 -22.22 2.35
CA ASP A 51 1.86 -20.91 2.94
C ASP A 51 3.06 -20.36 3.68
N TRP A 52 3.67 -21.15 4.57
CA TRP A 52 4.85 -20.74 5.31
C TRP A 52 5.98 -20.35 4.35
N ARG A 53 6.23 -21.15 3.32
CA ARG A 53 7.27 -20.89 2.33
C ARG A 53 6.99 -19.63 1.53
N ASN A 54 5.75 -19.42 1.12
CA ASN A 54 5.35 -18.22 0.38
C ASN A 54 5.45 -16.96 1.24
N ARG A 55 5.02 -17.02 2.51
CA ARG A 55 5.20 -15.92 3.47
C ARG A 55 6.68 -15.63 3.70
N PHE A 56 7.52 -16.65 3.84
CA PHE A 56 8.97 -16.48 4.01
C PHE A 56 9.62 -15.86 2.77
N LYS A 57 9.29 -16.36 1.58
CA LYS A 57 9.78 -15.78 0.31
C LYS A 57 9.35 -14.31 0.17
N ALA A 58 8.08 -14.01 0.43
CA ALA A 58 7.57 -12.64 0.40
C ALA A 58 8.28 -11.74 1.42
N ALA A 59 8.56 -12.24 2.63
CA ALA A 59 9.32 -11.51 3.63
C ALA A 59 10.78 -11.26 3.18
N MET A 60 11.44 -12.27 2.62
CA MET A 60 12.79 -12.13 2.06
C MET A 60 12.85 -11.13 0.92
N GLU A 61 11.89 -11.15 -0.01
CA GLU A 61 11.83 -10.18 -1.10
C GLU A 61 11.60 -8.77 -0.56
N ARG A 62 10.70 -8.58 0.42
CA ARG A 62 10.54 -7.29 1.11
C ARG A 62 11.82 -6.83 1.81
N MET A 63 12.57 -7.74 2.43
CA MET A 63 13.84 -7.39 3.08
C MET A 63 14.90 -6.99 2.05
N LYS A 64 15.01 -7.72 0.94
CA LYS A 64 15.92 -7.38 -0.16
C LYS A 64 15.54 -6.03 -0.77
N GLU A 65 14.26 -5.80 -1.03
CA GLU A 65 13.73 -4.52 -1.52
C GLU A 65 14.01 -3.39 -0.52
N ALA A 66 13.79 -3.61 0.77
CA ALA A 66 14.11 -2.62 1.80
C ALA A 66 15.60 -2.29 1.83
N ALA A 67 16.47 -3.29 1.67
CA ALA A 67 17.92 -3.15 1.64
C ALA A 67 18.47 -2.55 0.33
N LYS A 68 17.67 -2.43 -0.74
CA LYS A 68 18.13 -1.76 -1.97
C LYS A 68 18.46 -0.29 -1.68
N PRO A 69 19.60 0.22 -2.20
CA PRO A 69 19.94 1.64 -2.13
C PRO A 69 18.82 2.51 -2.67
N GLU A 70 18.59 3.68 -2.06
CA GLU A 70 17.51 4.59 -2.46
C GLU A 70 17.61 5.01 -3.94
N GLY A 71 18.83 5.19 -4.47
CA GLY A 71 19.06 5.50 -5.88
C GLY A 71 18.54 4.42 -6.84
N GLN A 72 18.73 3.13 -6.51
CA GLN A 72 18.22 2.04 -7.34
C GLN A 72 16.69 1.98 -7.31
N LYS A 73 16.08 2.25 -6.15
CA LYS A 73 14.61 2.31 -6.03
C LYS A 73 14.02 3.42 -6.90
N LEU A 74 14.66 4.59 -6.91
CA LEU A 74 14.24 5.73 -7.75
C LEU A 74 14.36 5.40 -9.24
N GLU A 75 15.44 4.73 -9.65
CA GLU A 75 15.63 4.33 -11.04
C GLU A 75 14.64 3.24 -11.48
N GLU A 76 14.39 2.22 -10.64
CA GLU A 76 13.37 1.20 -10.90
C GLU A 76 11.97 1.82 -10.99
N ALA A 77 11.64 2.73 -10.07
CA ALA A 77 10.37 3.46 -10.07
C ALA A 77 10.22 4.31 -11.35
N TRP A 78 11.26 5.03 -11.74
CA TRP A 78 11.29 5.78 -13.00
C TRP A 78 11.12 4.86 -14.20
N ASN A 79 11.84 3.74 -14.28
CA ASN A 79 11.76 2.81 -15.40
C ASN A 79 10.38 2.18 -15.53
N ARG A 80 9.69 1.92 -14.41
CA ARG A 80 8.29 1.49 -14.42
C ARG A 80 7.37 2.58 -14.95
N LEU A 81 7.48 3.80 -14.42
CA LEU A 81 6.68 4.94 -14.85
C LEU A 81 6.90 5.27 -16.33
N LYS A 82 8.17 5.28 -16.78
CA LYS A 82 8.56 5.51 -18.17
C LYS A 82 7.91 4.51 -19.12
N ARG A 83 7.90 3.21 -18.78
CA ARG A 83 7.22 2.18 -19.60
C ARG A 83 5.73 2.45 -19.72
N ASP A 84 5.08 2.80 -18.62
CA ASP A 84 3.65 3.11 -18.58
C ASP A 84 3.30 4.36 -19.40
N ILE A 85 4.11 5.42 -19.27
CA ILE A 85 3.97 6.67 -20.04
C ILE A 85 4.22 6.40 -21.52
N ALA A 86 5.31 5.70 -21.86
CA ALA A 86 5.66 5.38 -23.24
C ALA A 86 4.57 4.56 -23.93
N SER A 87 4.03 3.52 -23.26
CA SER A 87 2.93 2.73 -23.78
C SER A 87 1.69 3.60 -24.03
N SER A 88 1.32 4.45 -23.08
CA SER A 88 0.15 5.33 -23.21
C SER A 88 0.34 6.39 -24.31
N ALA A 89 1.54 6.97 -24.41
CA ALA A 89 1.89 7.97 -25.42
C ALA A 89 1.91 7.36 -26.82
N GLN A 90 2.45 6.15 -26.97
CA GLN A 90 2.42 5.42 -28.23
C GLN A 90 0.99 5.13 -28.67
N THR A 91 0.11 4.68 -27.76
CA THR A 91 -1.30 4.46 -28.11
C THR A 91 -1.99 5.76 -28.55
N ILE A 92 -1.68 6.90 -27.92
CA ILE A 92 -2.20 8.21 -28.38
C ILE A 92 -1.71 8.52 -29.80
N HIS A 93 -0.44 8.28 -30.09
CA HIS A 93 0.13 8.47 -31.42
C HIS A 93 -0.54 7.55 -32.45
N ASP A 94 -0.80 6.29 -32.10
CA ASP A 94 -1.47 5.32 -32.98
C ASP A 94 -2.93 5.69 -33.25
N ILE A 95 -3.62 6.31 -32.27
CA ILE A 95 -4.97 6.88 -32.46
C ILE A 95 -4.91 8.07 -33.43
N ASP A 96 -3.95 8.98 -33.24
CA ASP A 96 -3.82 10.17 -34.10
C ASP A 96 -3.44 9.82 -35.55
N THR A 97 -2.65 8.77 -35.73
CA THR A 97 -2.27 8.26 -37.07
C THR A 97 -3.32 7.33 -37.67
N GLY A 98 -4.39 7.00 -36.94
CA GLY A 98 -5.48 6.16 -37.40
C GLY A 98 -5.18 4.66 -37.43
N LYS A 99 -4.05 4.22 -36.88
CA LYS A 99 -3.67 2.79 -36.71
C LYS A 99 -4.54 2.10 -35.67
N ALA A 100 -4.84 2.79 -34.57
CA ALA A 100 -5.71 2.30 -33.51
C ALA A 100 -7.09 2.97 -33.62
N ARG A 101 -8.16 2.17 -33.69
CA ARG A 101 -9.55 2.64 -33.77
C ARG A 101 -10.35 2.15 -32.57
N GLY A 102 -11.37 2.91 -32.16
CA GLY A 102 -12.28 2.56 -31.06
C GLY A 102 -11.82 2.99 -29.66
N TYR A 103 -10.65 3.62 -29.54
CA TYR A 103 -10.14 4.12 -28.26
C TYR A 103 -10.24 5.64 -28.16
N SER A 104 -10.54 6.14 -26.96
CA SER A 104 -10.55 7.58 -26.69
C SER A 104 -9.18 8.06 -26.25
N ARG A 105 -8.64 9.03 -27.00
CA ARG A 105 -7.37 9.73 -26.68
C ARG A 105 -7.33 10.26 -25.25
N ALA A 106 -8.44 10.85 -24.79
CA ALA A 106 -8.50 11.52 -23.49
C ALA A 106 -8.22 10.56 -22.32
N LEU A 107 -8.57 9.27 -22.46
CA LEU A 107 -8.34 8.27 -21.43
C LEU A 107 -6.84 8.07 -21.19
N PHE A 108 -6.03 7.97 -22.23
CA PHE A 108 -4.59 7.82 -22.11
C PHE A 108 -3.91 9.09 -21.57
N VAL A 109 -4.38 10.27 -21.97
CA VAL A 109 -3.89 11.54 -21.40
C VAL A 109 -4.19 11.61 -19.90
N SER A 110 -5.42 11.25 -19.49
CA SER A 110 -5.80 11.21 -18.07
C SER A 110 -5.01 10.16 -17.28
N SER A 111 -4.72 9.01 -17.88
CA SER A 111 -3.90 7.95 -17.28
C SER A 111 -2.49 8.44 -16.99
N ILE A 112 -1.82 9.07 -17.97
CA ILE A 112 -0.49 9.66 -17.79
C ILE A 112 -0.53 10.72 -16.69
N LEU A 113 -1.50 11.64 -16.74
CA LEU A 113 -1.64 12.71 -15.76
C LEU A 113 -1.81 12.17 -14.34
N ASN A 114 -2.69 11.20 -14.12
CA ASN A 114 -2.97 10.64 -12.80
C ASN A 114 -1.77 9.88 -12.23
N LYS A 115 -1.07 9.09 -13.06
CA LYS A 115 0.13 8.38 -12.65
C LYS A 115 1.21 9.36 -12.20
N VAL A 116 1.54 10.37 -13.00
CA VAL A 116 2.57 11.38 -12.66
C VAL A 116 2.13 12.26 -11.48
N SER A 117 0.84 12.60 -11.38
CA SER A 117 0.30 13.37 -10.24
C SER A 117 0.49 12.65 -8.91
N THR A 118 0.48 11.31 -8.91
CA THR A 118 0.74 10.51 -7.70
C THR A 118 2.16 10.73 -7.18
N TYR A 119 3.14 10.81 -8.10
CA TYR A 119 4.53 11.12 -7.75
C TYR A 119 4.69 12.58 -7.30
N ALA A 120 3.98 13.50 -7.95
CA ALA A 120 3.97 14.90 -7.54
C ALA A 120 3.42 15.07 -6.12
N GLY A 121 2.35 14.35 -5.76
CA GLY A 121 1.78 14.37 -4.40
C GLY A 121 2.72 13.84 -3.31
N LYS A 122 3.68 12.98 -3.66
CA LYS A 122 4.72 12.49 -2.75
C LYS A 122 5.94 13.40 -2.63
N GLY A 123 6.02 14.45 -3.46
CA GLY A 123 7.19 15.32 -3.51
C GLY A 123 8.39 14.75 -4.27
N GLU A 124 8.20 13.73 -5.13
CA GLU A 124 9.27 13.11 -5.93
C GLU A 124 9.58 13.95 -7.19
N VAL A 125 10.18 15.13 -6.98
CA VAL A 125 10.40 16.16 -8.02
C VAL A 125 11.20 15.62 -9.20
N GLU A 126 12.26 14.84 -8.95
CA GLU A 126 13.16 14.33 -9.99
C GLU A 126 12.47 13.39 -10.97
N ILE A 127 11.62 12.49 -10.48
CA ILE A 127 10.86 11.55 -11.31
C ILE A 127 9.81 12.29 -12.13
N VAL A 128 9.15 13.28 -11.52
CA VAL A 128 8.17 14.13 -12.22
C VAL A 128 8.84 14.96 -13.31
N GLN A 129 10.02 15.53 -13.05
CA GLN A 129 10.77 16.27 -14.06
C GLN A 129 11.15 15.37 -15.24
N LYS A 130 11.72 14.19 -14.97
CA LYS A 130 12.03 13.19 -16.02
C LYS A 130 10.78 12.81 -16.85
N ALA A 131 9.61 12.72 -16.22
CA ALA A 131 8.35 12.44 -16.91
C ALA A 131 7.94 13.58 -17.85
N VAL A 132 8.12 14.83 -17.42
CA VAL A 132 7.85 16.02 -18.24
C VAL A 132 8.83 16.10 -19.41
N ASP A 133 10.12 15.88 -19.16
CA ASP A 133 11.16 15.90 -20.20
C ASP A 133 10.86 14.81 -21.25
N PHE A 134 10.55 13.59 -20.80
CA PHE A 134 10.21 12.48 -21.70
C PHE A 134 9.00 12.77 -22.60
N ILE A 135 7.94 13.38 -22.06
CA ILE A 135 6.77 13.78 -22.86
C ILE A 135 7.11 14.95 -23.80
N THR A 136 7.97 15.86 -23.38
CA THR A 136 8.43 16.98 -24.21
C THR A 136 9.21 16.46 -25.43
N ASP A 137 10.13 15.53 -25.20
CA ASP A 137 10.89 14.85 -26.26
C ASP A 137 9.95 14.08 -27.20
N PHE A 138 8.99 13.35 -26.64
CA PHE A 138 8.01 12.59 -27.43
C PHE A 138 7.11 13.52 -28.27
N ASN A 139 6.70 14.65 -27.71
CA ASN A 139 5.92 15.68 -28.40
C ASN A 139 6.70 16.28 -29.57
N ALA A 140 8.01 16.48 -29.43
CA ALA A 140 8.87 17.02 -30.50
C ALA A 140 8.98 16.06 -31.70
N GLN A 141 8.88 14.74 -31.46
CA GLN A 141 8.92 13.72 -32.52
C GLN A 141 7.58 13.55 -33.25
N CYS A 142 6.47 14.02 -32.65
CA CYS A 142 5.13 13.83 -33.19
C CYS A 142 4.59 15.10 -33.85
N LYS A 143 3.90 14.98 -35.00
CA LYS A 143 3.22 16.12 -35.65
C LYS A 143 2.13 16.75 -34.77
N LYS A 144 1.44 15.91 -33.98
CA LYS A 144 0.43 16.33 -33.00
C LYS A 144 0.97 15.98 -31.61
N PRO A 145 1.08 16.96 -30.69
CA PRO A 145 1.60 16.70 -29.36
C PRO A 145 0.66 15.77 -28.60
N VAL A 146 1.18 14.79 -27.87
CA VAL A 146 0.43 13.86 -27.01
C VAL A 146 -0.26 14.61 -25.87
N ILE A 147 0.48 15.51 -25.21
CA ILE A 147 -0.04 16.42 -24.19
C ILE A 147 0.34 17.84 -24.60
N THR A 148 -0.64 18.75 -24.64
CA THR A 148 -0.38 20.14 -25.00
C THR A 148 0.38 20.87 -23.90
N PRO A 149 1.30 21.80 -24.21
CA PRO A 149 2.07 22.55 -23.21
C PRO A 149 1.21 23.35 -22.20
N ARG A 150 -0.02 23.71 -22.58
CA ARG A 150 -0.99 24.39 -21.70
C ARG A 150 -1.63 23.47 -20.65
N ASN A 151 -1.41 22.16 -20.72
CA ASN A 151 -1.98 21.22 -19.78
C ASN A 151 -1.31 21.33 -18.40
N ARG A 152 -2.09 21.15 -17.32
CA ARG A 152 -1.60 21.09 -15.94
C ARG A 152 -0.45 20.09 -15.73
N PHE A 153 -0.32 19.08 -16.59
CA PHE A 153 0.82 18.15 -16.60
C PHE A 153 2.17 18.85 -16.49
N PHE A 154 2.38 19.94 -17.24
CA PHE A 154 3.64 20.70 -17.24
C PHE A 154 3.85 21.55 -15.99
N GLN A 155 2.82 21.71 -15.15
CA GLN A 155 2.90 22.38 -13.84
C GLN A 155 3.19 21.39 -12.71
N LEU A 156 3.16 20.08 -12.97
CA LEU A 156 3.40 19.05 -11.94
C LEU A 156 4.77 19.13 -11.26
N PRO A 157 5.88 19.51 -11.92
CA PRO A 157 7.16 19.67 -11.24
C PRO A 157 7.13 20.76 -10.15
N GLU A 158 6.44 21.88 -10.40
CA GLU A 158 6.23 22.93 -9.40
C GLU A 158 5.36 22.42 -8.26
N MET A 159 4.24 21.76 -8.59
CA MET A 159 3.38 21.14 -7.58
C MET A 159 4.13 20.14 -6.70
N ALA A 160 5.05 19.36 -7.28
CA ALA A 160 5.88 18.41 -6.55
C ALA A 160 6.83 19.11 -5.57
N ARG A 161 7.43 20.24 -5.97
CA ARG A 161 8.27 21.06 -5.07
C ARG A 161 7.47 21.58 -3.88
N GLN A 162 6.28 22.12 -4.14
CA GLN A 162 5.38 22.60 -3.08
C GLN A 162 4.93 21.47 -2.16
N ALA A 163 4.62 20.28 -2.70
CA ALA A 163 4.29 19.11 -1.91
C ALA A 163 5.46 18.65 -1.03
N ARG A 164 6.69 18.66 -1.55
CA ARG A 164 7.90 18.32 -0.79
C ARG A 164 8.11 19.26 0.38
N LEU A 165 7.98 20.58 0.16
CA LEU A 165 8.09 21.58 1.22
C LEU A 165 7.04 21.36 2.30
N LYS A 166 5.77 21.17 1.92
CA LYS A 166 4.69 20.88 2.88
C LYS A 166 4.94 19.60 3.68
N LEU A 167 5.46 18.55 3.05
CA LEU A 167 5.80 17.30 3.73
C LEU A 167 6.98 17.49 4.70
N GLN A 168 7.96 18.33 4.34
CA GLN A 168 9.06 18.71 5.23
C GLN A 168 8.55 19.52 6.42
N GLU A 169 7.71 20.53 6.19
CA GLU A 169 7.07 21.32 7.26
C GLU A 169 6.26 20.44 8.21
N ILE A 170 5.46 19.49 7.69
CA ILE A 170 4.68 18.56 8.51
C ILE A 170 5.60 17.65 9.35
N ARG A 171 6.75 17.26 8.80
CA ARG A 171 7.72 16.40 9.48
C ARG A 171 8.52 17.16 10.55
N GLU A 172 8.86 18.41 10.28
CA GLU A 172 9.55 19.30 11.23
C GLU A 172 8.61 19.80 12.34
N ARG A 173 7.30 19.85 12.06
CA ARG A 173 6.30 20.23 13.04
C ARG A 173 6.23 19.20 14.15
N GLU A 174 6.73 19.58 15.32
CA GLU A 174 6.67 18.75 16.52
C GLU A 174 5.22 18.39 16.86
N ASN A 175 5.05 17.15 17.34
CA ASN A 175 3.77 16.70 17.83
C ASN A 175 3.35 17.57 19.02
N ARG A 176 2.16 18.14 18.92
CA ARG A 176 1.59 18.86 20.06
C ARG A 176 0.99 17.84 21.00
N GLU A 177 1.27 17.96 22.29
CA GLU A 177 0.66 17.14 23.33
C GLU A 177 -0.11 18.03 24.31
N LEU A 178 -1.27 17.56 24.75
CA LEU A 178 -2.06 18.21 25.79
C LEU A 178 -2.52 17.16 26.78
N LYS A 179 -2.09 17.30 28.03
CA LYS A 179 -2.49 16.41 29.13
C LYS A 179 -3.88 16.79 29.64
N PHE A 180 -4.67 15.78 29.95
CA PHE A 180 -6.02 15.94 30.50
C PHE A 180 -6.27 14.96 31.64
N GLU A 181 -7.36 15.14 32.38
CA GLU A 181 -7.74 14.21 33.45
C GLU A 181 -8.06 12.83 32.87
N GLY A 182 -7.15 11.89 33.08
CA GLY A 182 -7.26 10.49 32.63
C GLY A 182 -6.53 10.16 31.33
N GLY A 183 -5.69 11.07 30.79
CA GLY A 183 -4.87 10.75 29.63
C GLY A 183 -4.14 11.92 28.96
N THR A 184 -3.63 11.67 27.76
CA THR A 184 -2.92 12.64 26.92
C THR A 184 -3.50 12.67 25.51
N LEU A 185 -3.75 13.87 25.00
CA LEU A 185 -4.15 14.12 23.62
C LEU A 185 -2.91 14.50 22.80
N VAL A 186 -2.66 13.77 21.72
CA VAL A 186 -1.49 13.95 20.84
C VAL A 186 -1.97 14.29 19.44
N TRP A 187 -1.55 15.47 18.95
CA TRP A 187 -1.65 15.82 17.54
C TRP A 187 -0.42 15.27 16.82
N ASN A 188 -0.60 14.09 16.22
CA ASN A 188 0.43 13.47 15.41
C ASN A 188 0.34 14.01 13.99
N TYR A 189 1.13 15.05 13.70
CA TYR A 189 1.13 15.70 12.39
C TYR A 189 1.73 14.80 11.31
N GLU A 190 2.77 14.03 11.65
CA GLU A 190 3.41 13.09 10.73
C GLU A 190 2.43 12.02 10.22
N ALA A 191 1.60 11.46 11.12
CA ALA A 191 0.62 10.44 10.77
C ALA A 191 -0.72 11.02 10.25
N ASP A 192 -0.90 12.34 10.26
CA ASP A 192 -2.19 13.01 10.04
C ASP A 192 -3.28 12.44 10.98
N ARG A 193 -2.96 12.24 12.26
CA ARG A 193 -3.85 11.63 13.26
C ARG A 193 -3.95 12.45 14.54
N LEU A 194 -5.17 12.57 15.05
CA LEU A 194 -5.43 12.99 16.43
C LEU A 194 -5.57 11.73 17.28
N GLN A 195 -4.72 11.59 18.30
CA GLN A 195 -4.62 10.40 19.15
C GLN A 195 -4.99 10.75 20.59
N ILE A 196 -5.84 9.94 21.20
CA ILE A 196 -6.19 10.02 22.62
C ILE A 196 -5.58 8.81 23.30
N LEU A 197 -4.58 9.05 24.14
CA LEU A 197 -4.00 8.07 25.04
C LEU A 197 -4.69 8.19 26.38
N PHE A 198 -5.15 7.09 26.95
CA PHE A 198 -5.71 7.06 28.30
C PHE A 198 -4.74 6.35 29.22
N ASP A 199 -4.65 6.77 30.48
CA ASP A 199 -3.74 6.17 31.47
C ASP A 199 -4.20 4.76 31.90
N SER A 200 -5.51 4.51 31.80
CA SER A 200 -6.14 3.21 32.06
C SER A 200 -7.16 2.88 30.98
N ILE A 201 -7.56 1.59 30.90
CA ILE A 201 -8.55 1.15 29.92
C ILE A 201 -9.87 1.90 30.17
N PRO A 202 -10.39 2.67 29.19
CA PRO A 202 -11.63 3.42 29.37
C PRO A 202 -12.81 2.48 29.58
N ASP A 203 -13.78 2.93 30.39
CA ASP A 203 -15.01 2.20 30.65
C ASP A 203 -15.86 1.96 29.39
N ASP A 204 -16.73 0.95 29.40
CA ASP A 204 -17.47 0.51 28.22
C ASP A 204 -18.35 1.60 27.61
N GLN A 205 -18.98 2.43 28.45
CA GLN A 205 -19.75 3.59 28.02
C GLN A 205 -18.87 4.58 27.26
N ARG A 206 -17.68 4.91 27.79
CA ARG A 206 -16.75 5.84 27.17
C ARG A 206 -16.17 5.32 25.85
N ARG A 207 -15.98 3.99 25.74
CA ARG A 207 -15.60 3.34 24.47
C ARG A 207 -16.71 3.44 23.42
N LYS A 208 -17.98 3.32 23.82
CA LYS A 208 -19.13 3.50 22.90
C LYS A 208 -19.24 4.95 22.42
N GLU A 209 -19.05 5.92 23.31
CA GLU A 209 -19.01 7.33 22.94
C GLU A 209 -17.89 7.62 21.95
N LEU A 210 -16.66 7.22 22.23
CA LEU A 210 -15.52 7.39 21.32
C LEU A 210 -15.79 6.81 19.92
N LYS A 211 -16.39 5.62 19.85
CA LYS A 211 -16.82 5.00 18.58
C LYS A 211 -17.89 5.83 17.88
N SER A 212 -18.88 6.37 18.60
CA SER A 212 -19.94 7.20 18.02
C SER A 212 -19.40 8.49 17.38
N TYR A 213 -18.32 9.05 17.93
CA TYR A 213 -17.60 10.21 17.38
C TYR A 213 -16.54 9.85 16.33
N GLY A 214 -16.46 8.58 15.94
CA GLY A 214 -15.61 8.09 14.84
C GLY A 214 -14.16 7.78 15.23
N PHE A 215 -13.83 7.71 16.53
CA PHE A 215 -12.52 7.25 16.97
C PHE A 215 -12.40 5.72 16.84
N LYS A 216 -11.26 5.27 16.35
CA LYS A 216 -10.92 3.84 16.23
C LYS A 216 -9.73 3.51 17.12
N TRP A 217 -9.83 2.40 17.84
CA TRP A 217 -8.72 1.87 18.63
C TRP A 217 -7.58 1.39 17.71
N SER A 218 -6.35 1.79 18.02
CA SER A 218 -5.14 1.34 17.33
C SER A 218 -4.25 0.54 18.29
N PRO A 219 -4.15 -0.79 18.14
CA PRO A 219 -3.29 -1.63 19.00
C PRO A 219 -1.82 -1.25 18.94
N ARG A 220 -1.35 -0.74 17.79
CA ARG A 220 0.05 -0.34 17.57
C ARG A 220 0.46 0.86 18.42
N TYR A 221 -0.43 1.84 18.56
CA TYR A 221 -0.19 3.07 19.32
C TYR A 221 -0.85 3.05 20.70
N GLN A 222 -1.59 1.98 21.02
CA GLN A 222 -2.41 1.87 22.24
C GLN A 222 -3.28 3.12 22.48
N ALA A 223 -3.82 3.68 21.39
CA ALA A 223 -4.52 4.96 21.39
C ALA A 223 -5.81 4.89 20.59
N TRP A 224 -6.79 5.70 21.00
CA TRP A 224 -7.97 5.98 20.20
C TRP A 224 -7.63 7.08 19.20
N GLN A 225 -7.74 6.79 17.91
CA GLN A 225 -7.28 7.71 16.87
C GLN A 225 -8.30 7.95 15.77
N ARG A 226 -8.20 9.13 15.16
CA ARG A 226 -8.97 9.55 13.98
C ARG A 226 -8.12 10.48 13.12
N GLN A 227 -8.47 10.66 11.85
CA GLN A 227 -7.80 11.61 10.96
C GLN A 227 -7.83 13.04 11.54
N LEU A 228 -6.67 13.70 11.53
CA LEU A 228 -6.52 15.06 12.03
C LEU A 228 -7.29 16.03 11.12
N THR A 229 -8.47 16.41 11.58
CA THR A 229 -9.39 17.32 10.89
C THR A 229 -9.97 18.30 11.90
N GLN A 230 -10.52 19.43 11.45
CA GLN A 230 -11.19 20.38 12.36
C GLN A 230 -12.32 19.71 13.16
N ASN A 231 -13.04 18.80 12.53
CA ASN A 231 -14.09 18.01 13.17
C ASN A 231 -13.51 17.01 14.20
N ALA A 232 -12.25 16.57 14.06
CA ALA A 232 -11.60 15.74 15.07
C ALA A 232 -11.40 16.52 16.37
N VAL A 233 -10.90 17.75 16.26
CA VAL A 233 -10.72 18.65 17.41
C VAL A 233 -12.06 18.93 18.07
N TYR A 234 -13.11 19.18 17.27
CA TYR A 234 -14.47 19.37 17.79
C TYR A 234 -15.01 18.13 18.52
N ALA A 235 -14.81 16.94 17.95
CA ALA A 235 -15.22 15.70 18.57
C ALA A 235 -14.52 15.45 19.92
N VAL A 236 -13.22 15.78 20.02
CA VAL A 236 -12.51 15.70 21.30
C VAL A 236 -13.09 16.67 22.33
N LYS A 237 -13.38 17.92 21.94
CA LYS A 237 -14.07 18.88 22.83
C LYS A 237 -15.36 18.31 23.40
N ARG A 238 -16.14 17.61 22.58
CA ARG A 238 -17.41 16.99 22.98
C ARG A 238 -17.23 15.75 23.87
N VAL A 239 -16.25 14.88 23.59
CA VAL A 239 -16.03 13.63 24.33
C VAL A 239 -15.30 13.85 25.66
N LEU A 240 -14.43 14.85 25.72
CA LEU A 240 -13.64 15.17 26.91
C LEU A 240 -14.19 16.38 27.68
N ASN A 241 -15.32 16.96 27.26
CA ASN A 241 -15.93 18.16 27.86
C ASN A 241 -14.96 19.33 28.05
N PHE A 242 -13.98 19.48 27.14
CA PHE A 242 -13.04 20.59 27.17
C PHE A 242 -13.70 21.89 26.71
N GLN A 243 -13.80 22.88 27.61
CA GLN A 243 -14.26 24.23 27.25
C GLN A 243 -13.21 25.01 26.43
N ASN A 244 -11.91 24.72 26.59
CA ASN A 244 -10.82 25.40 25.89
C ASN A 244 -9.89 24.39 25.19
N LEU A 245 -9.90 24.41 23.85
CA LEU A 245 -9.05 23.61 22.95
C LEU A 245 -8.78 24.41 21.67
#